data_AF-A0A529GIX4-F1
#
_entry.id   AF-A0A529GIX4-F1
#
_cell.length_a   1.000
_cell.length_b   1.000
_cell.length_c   1.000
_cell.angle_alpha   90.00
_cell.angle_beta   90.00
_cell.angle_gamma   90.00
#
_symmetry.space_group_name_H-M   'P 1'
#
loop_
_entity.id
_entity.type
_entity.pdbx_description
1 polymer ?
#
loop_
_entity_poly.entity_id
_entity_poly.type
_entity_poly.pdbx_seq_one_letter_code
_entity_poly.pdbx_strand_id
1 'polypeptide(L)'
;VRLDVNATDAISLFIMAGYGTDDNLSDPTYAFAAGGRGFYKQWDGNWAVWGGGTYKFNEKTSFNTQISYDEGENLGIAANIAYDIVPGFTVTAEVDYINAGTIGDADGLNHNWTGITDGDDAIGGLLRFQRSF
;
A
#
# COMPACT_ATOMS: atom_id res chain seq x y z
N VAL A 1 -12.64 7.88 -0.04
CA VAL A 1 -13.27 7.98 1.30
C VAL A 1 -12.53 7.08 2.28
N ARG A 2 -12.38 7.50 3.54
CA ARG A 2 -11.73 6.72 4.61
C ARG A 2 -12.60 6.71 5.85
N LEU A 3 -12.63 5.58 6.55
CA LEU A 3 -13.20 5.40 7.87
C LEU A 3 -12.13 4.81 8.79
N ASP A 4 -12.02 5.37 9.99
CA ASP A 4 -11.13 4.91 11.05
C ASP A 4 -11.96 4.56 12.29
N VAL A 5 -11.63 3.44 12.92
CA VAL A 5 -12.34 2.91 14.10
C VAL A 5 -11.33 2.46 15.15
N ASN A 6 -11.43 2.98 16.37
CA ASN A 6 -10.79 2.38 17.53
C ASN A 6 -11.71 1.27 18.06
N ALA A 7 -11.44 0.02 17.67
CA ALA A 7 -12.27 -1.11 18.06
C ALA A 7 -12.09 -1.44 19.56
N THR A 8 -10.88 -1.21 20.08
CA THR A 8 -10.54 -1.30 21.51
C THR A 8 -9.42 -0.31 21.85
N ASP A 9 -8.99 -0.24 23.12
CA ASP A 9 -7.80 0.53 23.52
C ASP A 9 -6.50 0.08 22.84
N ALA A 10 -6.43 -1.20 22.44
CA ALA A 10 -5.26 -1.81 21.81
C ALA A 10 -5.40 -1.97 20.29
N ILE A 11 -6.62 -1.93 19.74
CA ILE A 11 -6.89 -2.21 18.32
C ILE A 11 -7.51 -0.99 17.64
N SER A 12 -6.82 -0.48 16.62
CA SER A 12 -7.36 0.49 15.67
C SER A 12 -7.43 -0.12 14.28
N LEU A 13 -8.52 0.14 13.56
CA LEU A 13 -8.78 -0.37 12.21
C LEU A 13 -9.09 0.80 11.28
N PHE A 14 -8.79 0.64 10.01
CA PHE A 14 -9.23 1.56 8.96
C PHE A 14 -9.69 0.81 7.72
N ILE A 15 -10.56 1.47 6.96
CA ILE A 15 -10.91 1.10 5.59
C ILE A 15 -10.96 2.37 4.75
N MET A 16 -10.47 2.27 3.53
CA MET A 16 -10.46 3.33 2.54
C MET A 16 -10.89 2.76 1.20
N ALA A 17 -11.62 3.55 0.43
CA ALA A 17 -11.92 3.25 -0.96
C ALA A 17 -11.67 4.49 -1.83
N GLY A 18 -11.12 4.26 -3.01
CA GLY A 18 -10.87 5.23 -4.06
C GLY A 18 -11.78 4.92 -5.24
N TYR A 19 -12.32 5.96 -5.87
CA TYR A 19 -13.09 5.84 -7.10
C TYR A 19 -12.71 6.98 -8.04
N GLY A 20 -12.44 6.65 -9.29
CA GLY A 20 -12.21 7.56 -10.40
C GLY A 20 -13.18 7.23 -11.53
N THR A 21 -13.76 8.27 -12.13
CA THR A 21 -14.70 8.12 -13.26
C THR A 21 -14.02 7.69 -14.56
N ASP A 22 -12.72 7.94 -14.69
CA ASP A 22 -11.93 7.61 -15.88
C ASP A 22 -10.89 6.55 -15.49
N ASP A 23 -10.91 5.43 -16.19
CA ASP A 23 -9.95 4.32 -16.11
C ASP A 23 -8.67 4.63 -16.90
N ASN A 24 -8.74 5.57 -17.85
CA ASN A 24 -7.69 5.93 -18.79
C ASN A 24 -7.16 7.35 -18.55
N LEU A 25 -6.64 7.63 -17.35
CA LEU A 25 -5.89 8.87 -17.11
C LEU A 25 -4.76 9.01 -18.15
N SER A 26 -4.96 9.90 -19.12
CA SER A 26 -3.97 10.29 -20.11
C SER A 26 -3.32 11.61 -19.71
N ASP A 27 -1.98 11.68 -19.69
CA ASP A 27 -1.29 12.97 -19.64
C ASP A 27 -1.50 13.69 -21.00
N PRO A 28 -2.26 14.80 -21.06
CA PRO A 28 -2.56 15.50 -22.31
C PRO A 28 -1.31 16.12 -22.95
N THR A 29 -0.18 16.20 -22.22
CA THR A 29 1.09 16.70 -22.75
C THR A 29 1.94 15.60 -23.41
N TYR A 30 1.57 14.32 -23.24
CA TYR A 30 2.28 13.14 -23.73
C TYR A 30 3.78 13.11 -23.40
N ALA A 31 4.22 13.85 -22.37
CA ALA A 31 5.61 13.86 -21.96
C ALA A 31 5.99 12.53 -21.29
N PHE A 32 5.06 11.96 -20.51
CA PHE A 32 5.11 10.61 -19.97
C PHE A 32 3.71 10.00 -20.03
N ALA A 33 3.57 8.82 -20.61
CA ALA A 33 2.29 8.13 -20.60
C ALA A 33 1.95 7.70 -19.16
N ALA A 34 0.83 8.18 -18.64
CA ALA A 34 0.45 8.04 -17.23
C ALA A 34 -0.16 6.66 -16.91
N GLY A 35 -0.36 5.81 -17.94
CA GLY A 35 -0.74 4.40 -17.79
C GLY A 35 -2.01 4.19 -16.97
N GLY A 36 -3.01 5.07 -17.12
CA GLY A 36 -4.28 5.00 -16.37
C GLY A 36 -4.19 5.47 -14.91
N ARG A 37 -3.00 5.89 -14.44
CA ARG A 37 -2.73 6.35 -13.07
C ARG A 37 -2.26 7.82 -13.04
N GLY A 38 -2.35 8.43 -11.88
CA GLY A 38 -1.87 9.80 -11.65
C GLY A 38 -1.69 10.10 -10.16
N PHE A 39 -1.20 11.29 -9.84
CA PHE A 39 -0.94 11.70 -8.44
C PHE A 39 -2.16 11.51 -7.51
N TYR A 40 -3.37 11.68 -8.03
CA TYR A 40 -4.63 11.57 -7.29
C TYR A 40 -5.36 10.23 -7.46
N LYS A 41 -4.85 9.34 -8.33
CA LYS A 41 -5.41 8.01 -8.63
C LYS A 41 -4.25 7.06 -8.93
N GLN A 42 -3.69 6.46 -7.88
CA GLN A 42 -2.50 5.61 -7.99
C GLN A 42 -2.83 4.13 -8.27
N TRP A 43 -4.09 3.82 -8.58
CA TRP A 43 -4.61 2.47 -8.80
C TRP A 43 -5.12 2.27 -10.22
N ASP A 44 -5.19 1.02 -10.64
CA ASP A 44 -5.67 0.62 -11.95
C ASP A 44 -7.20 0.54 -12.01
N GLY A 45 -7.76 0.79 -13.20
CA GLY A 45 -9.20 0.83 -13.42
C GLY A 45 -9.92 1.90 -12.62
N ASN A 46 -11.20 1.72 -12.32
CA ASN A 46 -12.04 2.76 -11.73
C ASN A 46 -11.97 2.83 -10.20
N TRP A 47 -11.63 1.75 -9.51
CA TRP A 47 -11.69 1.70 -8.03
C TRP A 47 -10.50 0.99 -7.41
N ALA A 48 -10.28 1.33 -6.14
CA ALA A 48 -9.35 0.61 -5.27
C ALA A 48 -9.83 0.67 -3.83
N VAL A 49 -9.40 -0.30 -3.04
CA VAL A 49 -9.70 -0.42 -1.61
C VAL A 49 -8.41 -0.66 -0.84
N TRP A 50 -8.35 -0.07 0.35
CA TRP A 50 -7.31 -0.32 1.34
C TRP A 50 -7.98 -0.61 2.67
N GLY A 51 -7.43 -1.55 3.41
CA GLY A 51 -7.87 -1.85 4.75
C GLY A 51 -6.68 -2.21 5.61
N GLY A 52 -6.78 -1.99 6.90
CA GLY A 52 -5.68 -2.35 7.78
C GLY A 52 -5.97 -2.01 9.21
N GLY A 53 -4.96 -2.24 10.03
CA GLY A 53 -5.07 -1.96 11.45
C GLY A 53 -3.76 -2.06 12.18
N THR A 54 -3.83 -1.60 13.42
CA THR A 54 -2.75 -1.63 14.38
C THR A 54 -3.21 -2.37 15.62
N TYR A 55 -2.37 -3.27 16.10
CA TYR A 55 -2.49 -3.88 17.42
C TYR A 55 -1.32 -3.46 18.31
N LYS A 56 -1.63 -2.81 19.43
CA LYS A 56 -0.65 -2.42 20.44
C LYS A 56 -0.49 -3.57 21.43
N PHE A 57 0.64 -4.26 21.38
CA PHE A 57 0.94 -5.31 22.36
C PHE A 57 1.21 -4.70 23.75
N ASN A 58 1.91 -3.57 23.78
CA ASN A 58 2.25 -2.81 24.97
C ASN A 58 2.70 -1.39 24.56
N GLU A 59 3.15 -0.58 25.52
CA GLU A 59 3.60 0.81 25.30
C GLU A 59 4.79 0.94 24.34
N LYS A 60 5.58 -0.11 24.13
CA LYS A 60 6.78 -0.12 23.28
C LYS A 60 6.61 -0.91 21.99
N THR A 61 5.57 -1.72 21.85
CA THR A 61 5.47 -2.67 20.73
C THR A 61 4.09 -2.60 20.08
N SER A 62 4.07 -2.36 18.78
CA SER A 62 2.87 -2.42 17.96
C SER A 62 3.08 -3.25 16.71
N PHE A 63 2.08 -4.03 16.34
CA PHE A 63 1.95 -4.67 15.04
C PHE A 63 1.04 -3.81 14.15
N ASN A 64 1.42 -3.64 12.88
CA ASN A 64 0.59 -2.98 11.88
C ASN A 64 0.44 -3.89 10.67
N THR A 65 -0.73 -3.86 10.03
CA THR A 65 -0.94 -4.51 8.75
C THR A 65 -1.85 -3.68 7.86
N GLN A 66 -1.63 -3.76 6.56
CA GLN A 66 -2.45 -3.15 5.52
C GLN A 66 -2.57 -4.12 4.34
N ILE A 67 -3.76 -4.18 3.78
CA ILE A 67 -4.07 -4.84 2.51
C ILE A 67 -4.63 -3.80 1.55
N SER A 68 -4.28 -3.89 0.28
CA SER A 68 -4.79 -3.07 -0.80
C SER A 68 -5.16 -3.91 -2.00
N TYR A 69 -6.24 -3.56 -2.68
CA TYR A 69 -6.67 -4.23 -3.90
C TYR A 69 -7.33 -3.23 -4.86
N ASP A 70 -7.15 -3.41 -6.16
CA ASP A 70 -7.76 -2.55 -7.18
C ASP A 70 -8.42 -3.34 -8.31
N GLU A 71 -9.09 -2.62 -9.21
CA GLU A 71 -9.80 -3.21 -10.34
C GLU A 71 -8.86 -3.92 -11.33
N GLY A 72 -7.59 -3.50 -11.38
CA GLY A 72 -6.54 -4.18 -12.16
C GLY A 72 -6.04 -5.47 -11.52
N GLU A 73 -6.72 -5.97 -10.50
CA GLU A 73 -6.39 -7.19 -9.74
C GLU A 73 -5.06 -7.13 -8.98
N ASN A 74 -4.49 -5.95 -8.76
CA ASN A 74 -3.26 -5.81 -7.99
C ASN A 74 -3.52 -5.99 -6.50
N LEU A 75 -2.88 -6.97 -5.88
CA LEU A 75 -2.96 -7.21 -4.44
C LEU A 75 -1.67 -6.79 -3.76
N GLY A 76 -1.76 -5.91 -2.77
CA GLY A 76 -0.65 -5.52 -1.91
C GLY A 76 -0.95 -5.84 -0.45
N ILE A 77 0.01 -6.42 0.27
CA ILE A 77 -0.08 -6.68 1.71
C ILE A 77 1.22 -6.21 2.36
N ALA A 78 1.12 -5.36 3.36
CA ALA A 78 2.24 -4.93 4.19
C ALA A 78 1.97 -5.31 5.64
N ALA A 79 2.97 -5.83 6.34
CA ALA A 79 2.89 -6.11 7.77
C ALA A 79 4.20 -5.76 8.47
N ASN A 80 4.11 -5.05 9.59
CA ASN A 80 5.29 -4.67 10.35
C ASN A 80 5.10 -4.76 11.86
N ILE A 81 6.23 -4.91 12.56
CA ILE A 81 6.33 -4.72 14.01
C ILE A 81 7.23 -3.52 14.25
N ALA A 82 6.71 -2.52 14.96
CA ALA A 82 7.49 -1.40 15.47
C ALA A 82 7.80 -1.64 16.96
N TYR A 83 9.07 -1.53 17.32
CA TYR A 83 9.55 -1.70 18.70
C TYR A 83 10.41 -0.52 19.14
N ASP A 84 9.96 0.16 20.19
CA ASP A 84 10.71 1.22 20.86
C ASP A 84 11.71 0.62 21.85
N ILE A 85 12.97 0.55 21.42
CA ILE A 85 14.06 0.03 22.24
C ILE A 85 14.28 0.94 23.46
N VAL A 86 14.37 2.25 23.19
CA VAL A 86 14.46 3.34 24.19
C VAL A 86 13.65 4.54 23.68
N PRO A 87 13.26 5.48 24.56
CA PRO A 87 12.54 6.69 24.13
C PRO A 87 13.24 7.40 22.97
N GLY A 88 12.50 7.60 21.88
CA GLY A 88 12.98 8.22 20.64
C GLY A 88 13.84 7.31 19.75
N PHE A 89 13.91 5.99 20.00
CA PHE A 89 14.58 5.04 19.11
C PHE A 89 13.70 3.83 18.83
N THR A 90 13.21 3.76 17.59
CA THR A 90 12.30 2.71 17.11
C THR A 90 13.00 1.86 16.07
N VAL A 91 12.89 0.54 16.21
CA VAL A 91 13.25 -0.43 15.18
C VAL A 91 11.97 -1.00 14.59
N THR A 92 11.82 -0.96 13.28
CA THR A 92 10.66 -1.51 12.56
C THR A 92 11.11 -2.60 11.61
N ALA A 93 10.56 -3.80 11.78
CA ALA A 93 10.72 -4.90 10.83
C ALA A 93 9.43 -5.02 10.02
N GLU A 94 9.55 -4.98 8.69
CA GLU A 94 8.42 -4.99 7.75
C GLU A 94 8.63 -6.07 6.69
N VAL A 95 7.53 -6.73 6.34
CA VAL A 95 7.42 -7.65 5.21
C VAL A 95 6.27 -7.20 4.32
N ASP A 96 6.51 -7.24 3.03
CA ASP A 96 5.58 -6.83 1.99
C ASP A 96 5.40 -7.97 1.01
N TYR A 97 4.16 -8.20 0.61
CA TYR A 97 3.78 -9.10 -0.46
C TYR A 97 3.04 -8.30 -1.52
N ILE A 98 3.34 -8.56 -2.78
CA ILE A 98 2.60 -8.03 -3.90
C ILE A 98 2.30 -9.15 -4.88
N ASN A 99 1.09 -9.19 -5.40
CA ASN A 99 0.73 -9.93 -6.59
C ASN A 99 0.31 -8.90 -7.64
N ALA A 100 0.99 -8.94 -8.77
CA ALA A 100 0.60 -8.19 -9.93
C ALA A 100 -0.64 -8.86 -10.51
N GLY A 101 -1.73 -8.09 -10.59
CA GLY A 101 -2.89 -8.48 -11.36
C GLY A 101 -2.57 -8.31 -12.85
N THR A 102 -3.41 -7.59 -13.58
CA THR A 102 -3.25 -7.36 -15.01
C THR A 102 -2.18 -6.30 -15.32
N ILE A 103 -1.02 -6.74 -15.82
CA ILE A 103 0.02 -5.91 -16.43
C ILE A 103 -0.06 -6.11 -17.94
N GLY A 104 -0.93 -5.37 -18.65
CA GLY A 104 -1.04 -5.65 -20.09
C GLY A 104 -1.93 -4.80 -20.99
N ASP A 105 -3.05 -4.23 -20.53
CA ASP A 105 -4.03 -3.70 -21.50
C ASP A 105 -3.92 -2.20 -21.81
N ALA A 106 -2.91 -1.51 -21.28
CA ALA A 106 -2.50 -0.19 -21.74
C ALA A 106 -0.96 -0.07 -21.76
N ASP A 107 -0.39 -0.33 -22.94
CA ASP A 107 0.95 0.12 -23.37
C ASP A 107 2.20 -0.40 -22.65
N GLY A 108 2.12 -1.46 -21.82
CA GLY A 108 3.31 -2.00 -21.14
C GLY A 108 3.95 -1.04 -20.12
N LEU A 109 3.17 -0.04 -19.68
CA LEU A 109 3.59 1.04 -18.79
C LEU A 109 3.04 0.89 -17.37
N ASN A 110 2.36 -0.22 -17.07
CA ASN A 110 2.00 -0.58 -15.72
C ASN A 110 3.23 -1.06 -14.94
N HIS A 111 4.06 -0.09 -14.56
CA HIS A 111 5.28 -0.33 -13.80
C HIS A 111 4.88 -0.55 -12.34
N ASN A 112 4.99 -1.79 -11.86
CA ASN A 112 5.19 -2.01 -10.43
C ASN A 112 6.64 -1.64 -10.07
N TRP A 113 6.89 -1.29 -8.82
CA TRP A 113 8.24 -0.97 -8.36
C TRP A 113 9.11 -2.21 -8.11
N THR A 114 8.56 -3.41 -8.28
CA THR A 114 9.22 -4.69 -7.97
C THR A 114 9.88 -5.33 -9.19
N GLY A 115 9.49 -4.96 -10.41
CA GLY A 115 9.98 -5.54 -11.67
C GLY A 115 9.37 -6.89 -12.02
N ILE A 116 8.30 -7.33 -11.34
CA ILE A 116 7.59 -8.60 -11.64
C ILE A 116 6.61 -8.46 -12.81
N THR A 117 6.24 -9.56 -13.46
CA THR A 117 5.36 -9.54 -14.64
C THR A 117 3.90 -9.85 -14.30
N ASP A 118 3.03 -9.80 -15.31
CA ASP A 118 1.59 -10.08 -15.21
C ASP A 118 1.32 -11.44 -14.53
N GLY A 119 0.49 -11.45 -13.49
CA GLY A 119 0.16 -12.66 -12.73
C GLY A 119 1.27 -13.18 -11.80
N ASP A 120 2.45 -12.55 -11.75
CA ASP A 120 3.53 -12.92 -10.83
C ASP A 120 3.33 -12.30 -9.43
N ASP A 121 4.09 -12.83 -8.47
CA ASP A 121 4.19 -12.32 -7.12
C ASP A 121 5.62 -11.98 -6.70
N ALA A 122 5.74 -11.08 -5.73
CA ALA A 122 7.00 -10.78 -5.05
C ALA A 122 6.80 -10.64 -3.54
N ILE A 123 7.87 -11.00 -2.82
CA ILE A 123 8.01 -10.73 -1.40
C ILE A 123 9.22 -9.82 -1.17
N GLY A 124 9.02 -8.79 -0.36
CA GLY A 124 10.04 -7.83 0.03
C GLY A 124 9.98 -7.56 1.52
N GLY A 125 10.92 -6.79 2.01
CA GLY A 125 10.89 -6.34 3.39
C GLY A 125 12.01 -5.37 3.69
N LEU A 126 11.89 -4.71 4.83
CA LEU A 126 12.88 -3.77 5.31
C LEU A 126 13.04 -3.83 6.81
N LEU A 127 14.23 -3.43 7.27
CA LEU A 127 14.51 -3.17 8.67
C LEU A 127 14.87 -1.69 8.79
N ARG A 128 14.01 -0.92 9.46
CA ARG A 128 14.16 0.52 9.65
C ARG A 128 14.62 0.83 11.05
N PHE A 129 15.60 1.73 11.15
CA PHE A 129 16.08 2.31 12.40
C PHE A 129 15.72 3.80 12.38
N GLN A 130 14.91 4.25 13.32
CA GLN A 130 14.44 5.64 13.39
C GLN A 130 14.79 6.25 14.75
N ARG A 131 15.56 7.35 14.74
CA ARG A 131 15.92 8.11 15.93
C ARG A 131 15.32 9.52 15.86
N SER A 132 14.68 9.96 16.92
CA SER A 132 14.32 11.36 17.15
C SER A 132 15.23 12.00 18.22
N PHE A 133 15.52 13.29 18.04
CA PHE A 133 16.39 14.09 18.91
C PHE A 133 15.59 15.16 19.67
#